data_AF-J3PEE5-F1
#
_entry.id   AF-J3PEE5-F1
#
_cell.length_a   1.000
_cell.length_b   1.000
_cell.length_c   1.000
_cell.angle_alpha   90.00
_cell.angle_beta   90.00
_cell.angle_gamma   90.00
#
_symmetry.space_group_name_H-M   'P 1'
#
loop_
_entity.id
_entity.type
_entity.pdbx_description
1 polymer ?
#
loop_
_entity_poly.entity_id
_entity_poly.type
_entity_poly.pdbx_seq_one_letter_code
_entity_poly.pdbx_strand_id
1 'polypeptide(L)'
;MAASQPSDEQVAATAQAMATVSDMEKSQRRAKTLLQELQSLLERTTLGGGARISRERDIAGSHDSPDADENGQDSPRVSMPLDAATVRSQPNSVNGLGPLYRRIEAEMRGHEKALEEFKAQFPGVLAASDSAKGGSSAGLLVDELAVAEKRIRGRIDCSNLASAEAQWDIIKRCRDLKAVGQKFEKGSQQTARQEGHERRYKHTKEVALVDAVVDGGETWLRVLGITESRLLHEMAEAGWDWGRGGREEGAHGPQAITGSASSEDEGEDDDMGTISVIQTVQGLMQAARCRSRSRRPRTLHIVFTRVRERSHEEMGRLLCRVRKMGTGQADGDPPISIAVDAADSAFCAGPPRRSSRRSRAWRRPATRWAASWTSGPSPTWTRAR
;
A
#
# COMPACT_ATOMS: atom_id res chain seq x y z
N MET A 1 -15.64 -63.13 -2.95
CA MET A 1 -16.10 -61.75 -3.16
C MET A 1 -14.90 -60.91 -3.58
N ALA A 2 -14.82 -60.48 -4.83
CA ALA A 2 -13.74 -59.62 -5.31
C ALA A 2 -14.05 -58.17 -4.91
N ALA A 3 -13.07 -57.48 -4.31
CA ALA A 3 -13.20 -56.06 -4.00
C ALA A 3 -13.16 -55.25 -5.31
N SER A 4 -14.15 -54.39 -5.53
CA SER A 4 -14.15 -53.47 -6.67
C SER A 4 -13.05 -52.43 -6.45
N GLN A 5 -12.13 -52.29 -7.42
CA GLN A 5 -11.09 -51.26 -7.39
C GLN A 5 -11.74 -49.86 -7.51
N PRO A 6 -11.16 -48.83 -6.87
CA PRO A 6 -11.62 -47.45 -7.06
C PRO A 6 -11.44 -47.04 -8.53
N SER A 7 -12.36 -46.22 -9.05
CA SER A 7 -12.21 -45.69 -10.42
C SER A 7 -11.09 -44.65 -10.49
N ASP A 8 -10.46 -44.49 -11.66
CA ASP A 8 -9.41 -43.49 -11.86
C ASP A 8 -9.89 -42.06 -11.53
N GLU A 9 -11.16 -41.78 -11.79
CA GLU A 9 -11.82 -40.51 -11.45
C GLU A 9 -11.89 -40.26 -9.94
N GLN A 10 -12.18 -41.29 -9.14
CA GLN A 10 -12.18 -41.21 -7.68
C GLN A 10 -10.78 -40.88 -7.14
N VAL A 11 -9.76 -41.53 -7.71
CA VAL A 11 -8.37 -41.30 -7.32
C VAL A 11 -7.96 -39.86 -7.67
N ALA A 12 -8.33 -39.37 -8.86
CA ALA A 12 -8.03 -38.02 -9.29
C ALA A 12 -8.73 -36.95 -8.43
N ALA A 13 -10.04 -37.09 -8.17
CA ALA A 13 -10.78 -36.16 -7.32
C ALA A 13 -10.24 -36.13 -5.88
N THR A 14 -9.92 -37.30 -5.32
CA THR A 14 -9.30 -37.41 -4.00
C THR A 14 -7.94 -36.71 -3.96
N ALA A 15 -7.10 -36.91 -4.99
CA ALA A 15 -5.81 -36.27 -5.09
C ALA A 15 -5.92 -34.73 -5.21
N GLN A 16 -6.87 -34.22 -5.99
CA GLN A 16 -7.12 -32.78 -6.13
C GLN A 16 -7.60 -32.16 -4.81
N ALA A 17 -8.55 -32.81 -4.13
CA ALA A 17 -9.02 -32.38 -2.82
C ALA A 17 -7.87 -32.34 -1.79
N MET A 18 -7.04 -33.38 -1.72
CA MET A 18 -5.86 -33.42 -0.85
C MET A 18 -4.84 -32.32 -1.17
N ALA A 19 -4.63 -32.01 -2.45
CA ALA A 19 -3.78 -30.90 -2.87
C ALA A 19 -4.32 -29.54 -2.38
N THR A 20 -5.63 -29.29 -2.50
CA THR A 20 -6.24 -28.04 -2.00
C THR A 20 -6.15 -27.90 -0.47
N VAL A 21 -6.34 -29.01 0.26
CA VAL A 21 -6.15 -29.05 1.71
C VAL A 21 -4.70 -28.73 2.07
N SER A 22 -3.75 -29.36 1.38
CA SER A 22 -2.31 -29.09 1.58
C SER A 22 -1.97 -27.62 1.36
N ASP A 23 -2.52 -27.01 0.31
CA ASP A 23 -2.28 -25.61 -0.01
C ASP A 23 -2.92 -24.65 1.02
N MET A 24 -4.11 -24.98 1.51
CA MET A 24 -4.74 -24.26 2.63
C MET A 24 -3.87 -24.32 3.89
N GLU A 25 -3.36 -25.50 4.25
CA GLU A 25 -2.49 -25.69 5.43
C GLU A 25 -1.14 -24.97 5.28
N LYS A 26 -0.55 -24.95 4.08
CA LYS A 26 0.63 -24.10 3.79
C LYS A 26 0.29 -22.62 3.98
N SER A 27 -0.87 -22.18 3.47
CA SER A 27 -1.35 -20.81 3.62
C SER A 27 -1.52 -20.41 5.09
N GLN A 28 -2.11 -21.28 5.92
CA GLN A 28 -2.22 -21.07 7.38
C GLN A 28 -0.86 -20.95 8.06
N ARG A 29 0.12 -21.79 7.70
CA ARG A 29 1.47 -21.72 8.27
C ARG A 29 2.15 -20.38 7.96
N ARG A 30 2.00 -19.88 6.74
CA ARG A 30 2.51 -18.55 6.36
C ARG A 30 1.81 -17.43 7.13
N ALA A 31 0.48 -17.48 7.24
CA ALA A 31 -0.31 -16.53 8.03
C ALA A 31 0.13 -16.49 9.51
N LYS A 32 0.31 -17.67 10.13
CA LYS A 32 0.79 -17.78 11.53
C LYS A 32 2.16 -17.15 11.71
N THR A 33 3.07 -17.42 10.78
CA THR A 33 4.41 -16.81 10.78
C THR A 33 4.31 -15.28 10.69
N LEU A 34 3.46 -14.78 9.80
CA LEU A 34 3.25 -13.34 9.63
C LEU A 34 2.64 -12.70 10.89
N LEU A 35 1.62 -13.31 11.50
CA LEU A 35 1.03 -12.83 12.75
C LEU A 35 2.05 -12.77 13.88
N GLN A 36 2.92 -13.78 13.99
CA GLN A 36 4.01 -13.80 14.97
C GLN A 36 5.00 -12.65 14.74
N GLU A 37 5.36 -12.36 13.48
CA GLU A 37 6.22 -11.22 13.13
C GLU A 37 5.57 -9.87 13.48
N LEU A 38 4.28 -9.70 13.15
CA LEU A 38 3.51 -8.49 13.45
C LEU A 38 3.36 -8.28 14.96
N GLN A 39 3.06 -9.34 15.71
CA GLN A 39 2.98 -9.29 17.17
C GLN A 39 4.33 -8.90 17.77
N SER A 40 5.42 -9.52 17.32
CA SER A 40 6.78 -9.18 17.77
C SER A 40 7.14 -7.72 17.47
N LEU A 41 6.61 -7.12 16.41
CA LEU A 41 6.76 -5.68 16.15
C LEU A 41 5.90 -4.83 17.06
N LEU A 42 4.65 -5.22 17.28
CA LEU A 42 3.73 -4.52 18.17
C LEU A 42 4.31 -4.44 19.59
N GLU A 43 4.83 -5.54 20.11
CA GLU A 43 5.48 -5.63 21.42
C GLU A 43 6.75 -4.76 21.50
N ARG A 44 7.55 -4.71 20.43
CA ARG A 44 8.73 -3.83 20.38
C ARG A 44 8.33 -2.35 20.38
N THR A 45 7.24 -2.00 19.71
CA THR A 45 6.76 -0.61 19.64
C THR A 45 6.11 -0.14 20.94
N THR A 46 5.48 -1.04 21.70
CA THR A 46 4.84 -0.73 22.99
C THR A 46 5.86 -0.64 24.12
N LEU A 47 6.83 -1.56 24.19
CA LEU A 47 7.84 -1.61 25.26
C LEU A 47 8.91 -0.51 25.15
N GLY A 48 9.20 -0.03 23.93
CA GLY A 48 10.19 1.03 23.69
C GLY A 48 9.82 2.41 24.24
N GLY A 49 8.59 2.60 24.75
CA GLY A 49 8.13 3.86 25.34
C GLY A 49 8.24 3.95 26.88
N GLY A 50 8.57 2.85 27.58
CA GLY A 50 8.47 2.77 29.04
C GLY A 50 9.77 2.99 29.83
N ALA A 51 10.95 2.94 29.20
CA ALA A 51 12.22 2.83 29.94
C ALA A 51 12.94 4.17 30.24
N ARG A 52 12.27 5.32 30.16
CA ARG A 52 12.93 6.62 30.42
C ARG A 52 12.00 7.69 31.00
N ILE A 53 11.31 7.38 32.10
CA ILE A 53 10.75 8.39 33.00
C ILE A 53 11.06 7.95 34.43
N SER A 54 12.32 8.09 34.83
CA SER A 54 12.75 8.06 36.22
C SER A 54 14.00 8.92 36.31
N ARG A 55 13.97 9.92 37.20
CA ARG A 55 14.90 11.07 37.37
C ARG A 55 14.63 12.19 36.34
N GLU A 56 14.35 13.44 36.70
CA GLU A 56 14.73 14.24 37.87
C GLU A 56 13.67 15.35 38.03
N ARG A 57 12.96 15.39 39.16
CA ARG A 57 12.31 16.61 39.65
C ARG A 57 12.64 16.71 41.13
N ASP A 58 13.92 16.93 41.40
CA ASP A 58 14.35 17.64 42.59
C ASP A 58 14.69 19.06 42.15
N ILE A 59 13.68 19.92 42.13
CA ILE A 59 13.89 21.37 42.27
C ILE A 59 12.98 21.79 43.42
N ALA A 60 13.55 21.66 44.62
CA ALA A 60 13.18 22.48 45.76
C ALA A 60 13.65 23.93 45.53
N GLY A 61 12.93 24.87 46.13
CA GLY A 61 13.26 26.31 46.15
C GLY A 61 12.08 27.14 45.69
N SER A 62 11.03 27.29 46.50
CA SER A 62 10.89 28.38 47.48
C SER A 62 11.03 29.77 46.86
N HIS A 63 9.91 30.45 46.64
CA HIS A 63 9.85 31.89 46.82
C HIS A 63 8.44 32.29 47.25
N ASP A 64 8.33 32.59 48.54
CA ASP A 64 7.31 33.45 49.13
C ASP A 64 7.39 34.84 48.51
N SER A 65 6.27 35.42 48.09
CA SER A 65 5.56 36.44 48.86
C SER A 65 4.47 37.14 48.03
N PRO A 66 3.45 37.71 48.69
CA PRO A 66 2.25 38.28 48.09
C PRO A 66 2.43 39.77 47.79
N ASP A 67 1.59 40.32 46.91
CA ASP A 67 0.84 41.54 47.22
C ASP A 67 -0.31 41.72 46.23
N ALA A 68 -1.39 42.25 46.81
CA ALA A 68 -2.66 42.53 46.19
C ALA A 68 -2.56 43.62 45.12
N ASP A 69 -3.45 43.56 44.14
CA ASP A 69 -4.30 44.71 43.83
C ASP A 69 -5.57 44.24 43.13
N GLU A 70 -6.68 44.58 43.77
CA GLU A 70 -8.03 44.54 43.25
C GLU A 70 -8.14 45.49 42.05
N ASN A 71 -8.62 44.99 40.91
CA ASN A 71 -9.55 45.80 40.13
C ASN A 71 -10.49 44.91 39.32
N GLY A 72 -11.79 45.12 39.57
CA GLY A 72 -12.86 44.36 38.97
C GLY A 72 -13.05 44.68 37.49
N GLN A 73 -13.49 43.66 36.75
CA GLN A 73 -14.60 43.81 35.82
C GLN A 73 -15.15 42.44 35.47
N ASP A 74 -16.35 42.22 35.98
CA ASP A 74 -17.22 41.08 35.73
C ASP A 74 -17.49 40.90 34.24
N SER A 75 -17.21 39.70 33.74
CA SER A 75 -17.78 39.16 32.52
C SER A 75 -17.86 37.64 32.68
N PRO A 76 -19.05 37.02 32.61
CA PRO A 76 -19.18 35.58 32.75
C PRO A 76 -18.67 34.90 31.46
N ARG A 77 -17.36 34.73 31.35
CA ARG A 77 -16.75 33.78 30.42
C ARG A 77 -17.01 32.38 30.94
N VAL A 78 -18.04 31.74 30.39
CA VAL A 78 -18.26 30.30 30.47
C VAL A 78 -17.02 29.61 29.93
N SER A 79 -16.09 29.32 30.83
CA SER A 79 -14.89 28.54 30.57
C SER A 79 -15.35 27.09 30.48
N MET A 80 -15.74 26.67 29.27
CA MET A 80 -15.84 25.24 29.00
C MET A 80 -14.43 24.66 29.11
N PRO A 81 -14.21 23.65 29.96
CA PRO A 81 -12.98 22.87 29.91
C PRO A 81 -13.00 22.17 28.54
N LEU A 82 -12.25 22.73 27.59
CA LEU A 82 -11.78 21.95 26.47
C LEU A 82 -10.92 20.86 27.08
N ASP A 83 -11.52 19.68 27.27
CA ASP A 83 -10.83 18.42 27.41
C ASP A 83 -10.03 18.19 26.13
N ALA A 84 -8.95 18.96 25.99
CA ALA A 84 -7.83 18.67 25.16
C ALA A 84 -7.08 17.49 25.80
N ALA A 85 -7.78 16.35 25.91
CA ALA A 85 -7.19 15.05 25.70
C ALA A 85 -6.69 15.01 24.25
N THR A 86 -5.70 15.87 23.96
CA THR A 86 -4.75 15.66 22.89
C THR A 86 -4.18 14.32 23.22
N VAL A 87 -4.71 13.30 22.54
CA VAL A 87 -4.18 11.95 22.49
C VAL A 87 -2.73 12.13 22.10
N ARG A 88 -1.85 12.23 23.11
CA ARG A 88 -0.41 12.23 22.94
C ARG A 88 -0.14 10.84 22.40
N SER A 89 -0.18 10.70 21.08
CA SER A 89 0.11 9.47 20.38
C SER A 89 1.42 8.97 20.97
N GLN A 90 1.39 7.81 21.61
CA GLN A 90 2.58 7.25 22.22
C GLN A 90 3.68 7.28 21.15
N PRO A 91 4.84 7.90 21.43
CA PRO A 91 5.77 8.36 20.39
C PRO A 91 6.35 7.24 19.51
N ASN A 92 6.09 5.97 19.86
CA ASN A 92 6.70 4.79 19.23
C ASN A 92 5.69 3.77 18.68
N SER A 93 4.38 3.98 18.80
CA SER A 93 3.39 3.03 18.24
C SER A 93 3.21 3.26 16.74
N VAL A 94 3.43 2.22 15.93
CA VAL A 94 3.19 2.28 14.49
C VAL A 94 1.69 2.28 14.23
N ASN A 95 1.17 3.41 13.77
CA ASN A 95 -0.26 3.57 13.50
C ASN A 95 -0.73 2.57 12.42
N GLY A 96 -1.84 1.89 12.67
CA GLY A 96 -2.45 0.96 11.70
C GLY A 96 -1.90 -0.47 11.69
N LEU A 97 -0.84 -0.77 12.47
CA LEU A 97 -0.34 -2.14 12.62
C LEU A 97 -1.38 -3.08 13.25
N GLY A 98 -2.08 -2.63 14.30
CA GLY A 98 -3.15 -3.39 14.95
C GLY A 98 -4.33 -3.74 14.02
N PRO A 99 -4.89 -2.78 13.26
CA PRO A 99 -5.85 -3.07 12.20
C PRO A 99 -5.37 -4.10 11.17
N LEU A 100 -4.12 -4.02 10.71
CA LEU A 100 -3.56 -5.02 9.79
C LEU A 100 -3.51 -6.41 10.43
N TYR A 101 -3.01 -6.52 11.66
CA TYR A 101 -2.97 -7.76 12.42
C TYR A 101 -4.36 -8.41 12.52
N ARG A 102 -5.37 -7.64 12.95
CA ARG A 102 -6.75 -8.14 13.10
C ARG A 102 -7.36 -8.59 11.77
N ARG A 103 -7.06 -7.90 10.66
CA ARG A 103 -7.52 -8.31 9.33
C ARG A 103 -6.95 -9.69 8.97
N ILE A 104 -5.64 -9.88 9.13
CA ILE A 104 -4.97 -11.14 8.78
C ILE A 104 -5.43 -12.27 9.70
N GLU A 105 -5.61 -11.99 10.99
CA GLU A 105 -6.14 -12.94 11.96
C GLU A 105 -7.59 -13.36 11.63
N ALA A 106 -8.42 -12.44 11.14
CA ALA A 106 -9.77 -12.76 10.68
C ALA A 106 -9.76 -13.68 9.45
N GLU A 107 -8.92 -13.40 8.45
CA GLU A 107 -8.74 -14.24 7.26
C GLU A 107 -8.24 -15.65 7.65
N MET A 108 -7.22 -15.73 8.51
CA MET A 108 -6.67 -16.99 9.00
C MET A 108 -7.74 -17.83 9.72
N ARG A 109 -8.54 -17.22 10.60
CA ARG A 109 -9.65 -17.92 11.26
C ARG A 109 -10.71 -18.41 10.27
N GLY A 110 -10.95 -17.66 9.20
CA GLY A 110 -11.82 -18.09 8.09
C GLY A 110 -11.30 -19.34 7.40
N HIS A 111 -9.98 -19.43 7.17
CA HIS A 111 -9.31 -20.62 6.62
C HIS A 111 -9.34 -21.82 7.58
N GLU A 112 -9.08 -21.59 8.87
CA GLU A 112 -9.16 -22.64 9.89
C GLU A 112 -10.56 -23.24 9.97
N LYS A 113 -11.59 -22.40 10.03
CA LYS A 113 -12.98 -22.86 10.01
C LYS A 113 -13.34 -23.61 8.72
N ALA A 114 -12.89 -23.14 7.55
CA ALA A 114 -13.11 -23.83 6.28
C ALA A 114 -12.50 -25.24 6.26
N LEU A 115 -11.29 -25.36 6.82
CA LEU A 115 -10.57 -26.61 6.90
C LEU A 115 -11.22 -27.57 7.89
N GLU A 116 -11.66 -27.09 9.06
CA GLU A 116 -12.42 -27.90 10.03
C GLU A 116 -13.75 -28.38 9.46
N GLU A 117 -14.51 -27.51 8.77
CA GLU A 117 -15.75 -27.88 8.06
C GLU A 117 -15.49 -29.00 7.04
N PHE A 118 -14.39 -28.92 6.29
CA PHE A 118 -14.01 -29.96 5.33
C PHE A 118 -13.61 -31.27 6.00
N LYS A 119 -12.77 -31.20 7.05
CA LYS A 119 -12.33 -32.35 7.84
C LYS A 119 -13.52 -33.07 8.48
N ALA A 120 -14.51 -32.32 8.96
CA ALA A 120 -15.73 -32.86 9.55
C ALA A 120 -16.67 -33.50 8.50
N GLN A 121 -16.73 -32.95 7.28
CA GLN A 121 -17.55 -33.50 6.19
C GLN A 121 -16.95 -34.77 5.59
N PHE A 122 -15.62 -34.88 5.55
CA PHE A 122 -14.92 -35.99 4.89
C PHE A 122 -13.88 -36.66 5.79
N PRO A 123 -14.26 -37.20 6.97
CA PRO A 123 -13.31 -37.84 7.88
C PRO A 123 -12.63 -39.06 7.23
N GLY A 124 -13.35 -39.76 6.35
CA GLY A 124 -12.86 -40.91 5.62
C GLY A 124 -11.83 -40.58 4.55
N VAL A 125 -11.91 -39.42 3.89
CA VAL A 125 -10.98 -39.05 2.81
C VAL A 125 -9.56 -38.81 3.35
N LEU A 126 -9.45 -38.25 4.55
CA LEU A 126 -8.17 -38.02 5.20
C LEU A 126 -7.61 -39.28 5.87
N ALA A 127 -8.47 -40.21 6.29
CA ALA A 127 -8.07 -41.50 6.87
C ALA A 127 -7.80 -42.58 5.80
N ALA A 128 -8.38 -42.46 4.60
CA ALA A 128 -8.31 -43.44 3.52
C ALA A 128 -6.97 -43.49 2.78
N SER A 129 -5.96 -42.72 3.22
CA SER A 129 -4.55 -43.00 2.90
C SER A 129 -4.19 -44.48 3.17
N ASP A 130 -4.82 -45.12 4.17
CA ASP A 130 -4.32 -46.39 4.72
C ASP A 130 -5.32 -47.57 4.65
N SER A 131 -6.53 -47.42 4.10
CA SER A 131 -7.46 -48.56 3.98
C SER A 131 -8.53 -48.40 2.90
N ALA A 132 -8.26 -48.96 1.72
CA ALA A 132 -9.21 -49.05 0.61
C ALA A 132 -10.11 -50.29 0.74
N LYS A 133 -11.20 -50.20 1.51
CA LYS A 133 -12.32 -51.19 1.46
C LYS A 133 -13.67 -50.51 1.77
N GLY A 134 -14.55 -50.37 0.78
CA GLY A 134 -15.95 -50.02 1.00
C GLY A 134 -16.70 -49.59 -0.26
N GLY A 135 -17.81 -50.27 -0.58
CA GLY A 135 -18.50 -50.19 -1.88
C GLY A 135 -19.66 -49.19 -2.00
N SER A 136 -20.10 -49.01 -3.24
CA SER A 136 -21.35 -48.46 -3.79
C SER A 136 -21.88 -47.07 -3.36
N SER A 137 -21.58 -46.54 -2.18
CA SER A 137 -21.85 -45.12 -1.85
C SER A 137 -20.79 -44.16 -2.43
N ALA A 138 -19.78 -44.72 -3.09
CA ALA A 138 -18.59 -44.02 -3.53
C ALA A 138 -18.82 -43.00 -4.66
N GLY A 139 -19.86 -43.17 -5.49
CA GLY A 139 -20.18 -42.21 -6.56
C GLY A 139 -20.67 -40.86 -6.03
N LEU A 140 -21.65 -40.88 -5.11
CA LEU A 140 -22.18 -39.65 -4.48
C LEU A 140 -21.11 -38.90 -3.68
N LEU A 141 -20.14 -39.62 -3.11
CA LEU A 141 -19.03 -39.02 -2.38
C LEU A 141 -18.04 -38.25 -3.28
N VAL A 142 -17.89 -38.62 -4.56
CA VAL A 142 -17.00 -37.92 -5.51
C VAL A 142 -17.56 -36.54 -5.85
N ASP A 143 -18.85 -36.48 -6.19
CA ASP A 143 -19.51 -35.21 -6.51
C ASP A 143 -19.52 -34.27 -5.31
N GLU A 144 -19.84 -34.78 -4.11
CA GLU A 144 -19.78 -34.01 -2.87
C GLU A 144 -18.37 -33.50 -2.56
N LEU A 145 -17.35 -34.35 -2.77
CA LEU A 145 -15.94 -33.97 -2.57
C LEU A 145 -15.50 -32.89 -3.55
N ALA A 146 -15.86 -33.01 -4.83
CA ALA A 146 -15.55 -32.02 -5.85
C ALA A 146 -16.22 -30.66 -5.56
N VAL A 147 -17.48 -30.68 -5.09
CA VAL A 147 -18.19 -29.47 -4.65
C VAL A 147 -17.50 -28.84 -3.44
N ALA A 148 -17.09 -29.64 -2.45
CA ALA A 148 -16.39 -29.16 -1.27
C ALA A 148 -15.00 -28.60 -1.59
N GLU A 149 -14.23 -29.27 -2.45
CA GLU A 149 -12.96 -28.79 -2.99
C GLU A 149 -13.14 -27.44 -3.68
N LYS A 150 -14.11 -27.33 -4.59
CA LYS A 150 -14.40 -26.08 -5.31
C LYS A 150 -14.73 -24.94 -4.34
N ARG A 151 -15.49 -25.23 -3.27
CA ARG A 151 -15.81 -24.26 -2.21
C ARG A 151 -14.56 -23.80 -1.44
N ILE A 152 -13.65 -24.72 -1.11
CA ILE A 152 -12.38 -24.39 -0.44
C ILE A 152 -11.48 -23.56 -1.34
N ARG A 153 -11.28 -24.02 -2.58
CA ARG A 153 -10.46 -23.30 -3.57
C ARG A 153 -11.01 -21.89 -3.77
N GLY A 154 -12.33 -21.74 -3.91
CA GLY A 154 -12.97 -20.43 -3.97
C GLY A 154 -12.71 -19.55 -2.74
N ARG A 155 -12.65 -20.11 -1.52
CA ARG A 155 -12.24 -19.34 -0.32
C ARG A 155 -10.77 -18.92 -0.36
N ILE A 156 -9.87 -19.79 -0.83
CA ILE A 156 -8.44 -19.46 -0.99
C ILE A 156 -8.27 -18.33 -2.01
N ASP A 157 -8.92 -18.46 -3.17
CA ASP A 157 -8.80 -17.52 -4.29
C ASP A 157 -9.39 -16.14 -3.95
N CYS A 158 -10.45 -16.12 -3.14
CA CYS A 158 -11.07 -14.89 -2.63
C CYS A 158 -10.37 -14.31 -1.39
N SER A 159 -9.42 -15.03 -0.77
CA SER A 159 -8.74 -14.55 0.42
C SER A 159 -7.71 -13.47 0.08
N ASN A 160 -7.64 -12.45 0.93
CA ASN A 160 -6.65 -11.39 0.81
C ASN A 160 -5.30 -11.75 1.45
N LEU A 161 -5.11 -12.97 1.95
CA LEU A 161 -3.93 -13.35 2.70
C LEU A 161 -2.64 -13.25 1.86
N ALA A 162 -2.64 -13.78 0.64
CA ALA A 162 -1.47 -13.70 -0.24
C ALA A 162 -1.08 -12.25 -0.57
N SER A 163 -2.07 -11.36 -0.68
CA SER A 163 -1.85 -9.93 -0.88
C SER A 163 -1.27 -9.27 0.36
N ALA A 164 -1.79 -9.60 1.55
CA ALA A 164 -1.28 -9.11 2.82
C ALA A 164 0.14 -9.59 3.11
N GLU A 165 0.47 -10.84 2.78
CA GLU A 165 1.83 -11.39 2.84
C GLU A 165 2.79 -10.62 1.95
N ALA A 166 2.45 -10.46 0.67
CA ALA A 166 3.28 -9.70 -0.27
C ALA A 166 3.47 -8.25 0.19
N GLN A 167 2.39 -7.57 0.62
CA GLN A 167 2.44 -6.23 1.19
C GLN A 167 3.39 -6.16 2.39
N TRP A 168 3.30 -7.13 3.30
CA TRP A 168 4.16 -7.18 4.48
C TRP A 168 5.63 -7.41 4.15
N ASP A 169 5.93 -8.29 3.20
CA ASP A 169 7.30 -8.54 2.73
C ASP A 169 7.92 -7.29 2.08
N ILE A 170 7.12 -6.52 1.34
CA ILE A 170 7.54 -5.21 0.83
C ILE A 170 7.83 -4.24 1.99
N ILE A 171 6.91 -4.12 2.95
CA ILE A 171 7.07 -3.20 4.09
C ILE A 171 8.32 -3.51 4.92
N LYS A 172 8.64 -4.80 5.12
CA LYS A 172 9.86 -5.23 5.85
C LYS A 172 11.17 -4.78 5.20
N ARG A 173 11.17 -4.42 3.92
CA ARG A 173 12.35 -3.92 3.20
C ARG A 173 12.61 -2.44 3.44
N CYS A 174 11.59 -1.71 3.88
CA CYS A 174 11.65 -0.27 4.13
C CYS A 174 12.26 0.05 5.51
N ARG A 175 12.61 1.32 5.71
CA ARG A 175 13.19 1.82 6.97
C ARG A 175 12.21 2.76 7.66
N ASP A 176 12.39 2.94 8.97
CA ASP A 176 11.68 3.94 9.77
C ASP A 176 10.15 3.97 9.54
N LEU A 177 9.53 2.78 9.61
CA LEU A 177 8.09 2.61 9.46
C LEU A 177 7.34 3.47 10.48
N LYS A 178 6.52 4.40 10.01
CA LYS A 178 5.68 5.31 10.83
C LYS A 178 4.24 4.86 10.92
N ALA A 179 3.69 4.35 9.83
CA ALA A 179 2.30 3.91 9.78
C ALA A 179 2.07 2.87 8.68
N VAL A 180 1.00 2.09 8.82
CA VAL A 180 0.55 1.05 7.89
C VAL A 180 -0.94 1.27 7.60
N GLY A 181 -1.37 1.05 6.35
CA GLY A 181 -2.78 1.10 5.95
C GLY A 181 -3.46 2.44 6.22
N GLN A 182 -2.76 3.55 6.00
CA GLN A 182 -3.29 4.89 6.27
C GLN A 182 -4.19 5.38 5.15
N LYS A 183 -5.15 6.20 5.54
CA LYS A 183 -6.11 6.87 4.67
C LYS A 183 -5.83 8.36 4.73
N PHE A 184 -5.57 8.97 3.59
CA PHE A 184 -5.33 10.41 3.48
C PHE A 184 -6.45 11.04 2.66
N GLU A 185 -7.05 12.10 3.19
CA GLU A 185 -8.05 12.87 2.45
C GLU A 185 -7.38 13.50 1.22
N LYS A 186 -7.94 13.26 0.04
CA LYS A 186 -7.73 14.13 -1.10
C LYS A 186 -8.50 15.40 -0.75
N GLY A 187 -7.84 16.56 -0.75
CA GLY A 187 -8.54 17.81 -0.44
C GLY A 187 -9.79 17.92 -1.29
N SER A 188 -10.86 18.52 -0.75
CA SER A 188 -12.04 18.78 -1.57
C SER A 188 -11.60 19.63 -2.76
N GLN A 189 -11.60 19.08 -3.96
CA GLN A 189 -11.84 19.91 -5.12
C GLN A 189 -13.23 20.49 -4.87
N GLN A 190 -13.29 21.71 -4.35
CA GLN A 190 -14.47 22.53 -4.56
C GLN A 190 -14.51 22.71 -6.07
N THR A 191 -15.22 21.81 -6.76
CA THR A 191 -15.74 22.12 -8.07
C THR A 191 -16.63 23.34 -7.85
N ALA A 192 -16.10 24.52 -8.14
CA ALA A 192 -16.78 25.81 -8.01
C ALA A 192 -17.86 25.97 -9.09
N ARG A 193 -18.71 24.97 -9.25
CA ARG A 193 -19.81 24.92 -10.21
C ARG A 193 -21.01 24.27 -9.55
N GLN A 194 -21.83 25.11 -8.94
CA GLN A 194 -23.27 25.27 -9.22
C GLN A 194 -23.89 25.99 -8.02
N GLU A 195 -23.93 27.32 -8.12
CA GLU A 195 -24.85 28.13 -7.35
C GLU A 195 -26.29 27.64 -7.60
N GLY A 196 -27.07 27.44 -6.54
CA GLY A 196 -28.52 27.47 -6.66
C GLY A 196 -29.32 26.21 -6.33
N HIS A 197 -28.78 25.19 -5.67
CA HIS A 197 -29.65 24.18 -5.03
C HIS A 197 -29.09 23.66 -3.70
N GLU A 198 -29.78 24.00 -2.61
CA GLU A 198 -29.66 23.35 -1.31
C GLU A 198 -30.00 21.86 -1.43
N ARG A 199 -29.02 21.06 -1.83
CA ARG A 199 -29.03 19.63 -1.59
C ARG A 199 -27.91 19.37 -0.61
N ARG A 200 -28.26 18.84 0.56
CA ARG A 200 -27.34 18.21 1.52
C ARG A 200 -26.63 17.04 0.81
N TYR A 201 -25.70 17.31 -0.09
CA TYR A 201 -24.80 16.30 -0.58
C TYR A 201 -23.79 16.02 0.53
N LYS A 202 -23.89 14.82 1.11
CA LYS A 202 -22.78 14.25 1.89
C LYS A 202 -21.58 14.22 0.96
N HIS A 203 -20.68 15.19 1.08
CA HIS A 203 -19.37 15.12 0.45
C HIS A 203 -18.66 13.87 1.01
N THR A 204 -18.75 12.76 0.30
CA THR A 204 -17.89 11.61 0.54
C THR A 204 -16.50 12.07 0.19
N LYS A 205 -15.74 12.50 1.21
CA LYS A 205 -14.35 12.90 1.05
C LYS A 205 -13.62 11.77 0.33
N GLU A 206 -13.07 12.06 -0.84
CA GLU A 206 -12.24 11.10 -1.52
C GLU A 206 -10.98 10.83 -0.70
N VAL A 207 -10.62 9.56 -0.57
CA VAL A 207 -9.49 9.14 0.26
C VAL A 207 -8.50 8.40 -0.60
N ALA A 208 -7.23 8.80 -0.52
CA ALA A 208 -6.11 8.03 -1.03
C ALA A 208 -5.63 7.04 0.05
N LEU A 209 -5.47 5.77 -0.33
CA LEU A 209 -4.99 4.73 0.57
C LEU A 209 -3.48 4.53 0.39
N VAL A 210 -2.74 4.56 1.50
CA VAL A 210 -1.29 4.34 1.57
C VAL A 210 -1.04 3.11 2.39
N ASP A 211 -0.31 2.15 1.82
CA ASP A 211 -0.04 0.87 2.45
C ASP A 211 0.96 0.99 3.58
N ALA A 212 1.97 1.85 3.42
CA ALA A 212 2.88 2.21 4.51
C ALA A 212 3.45 3.62 4.35
N VAL A 213 3.75 4.25 5.48
CA VAL A 213 4.50 5.50 5.56
C VAL A 213 5.87 5.16 6.13
N VAL A 214 6.93 5.37 5.35
CA VAL A 214 8.29 4.90 5.63
C VAL A 214 9.29 6.05 5.53
N ASP A 215 10.56 5.77 5.81
CA ASP A 215 11.67 6.73 5.79
C ASP A 215 11.37 7.98 6.65
N GLY A 216 10.79 7.74 7.83
CA GLY A 216 10.47 8.81 8.78
C GLY A 216 9.25 9.65 8.40
N GLY A 217 8.54 9.33 7.31
CA GLY A 217 7.41 10.11 6.79
C GLY A 217 7.64 10.70 5.41
N GLU A 218 8.86 10.60 4.88
CA GLU A 218 9.26 11.18 3.60
C GLU A 218 8.78 10.36 2.40
N THR A 219 8.52 9.07 2.59
CA THR A 219 8.09 8.16 1.51
C THR A 219 6.74 7.55 1.82
N TRP A 220 5.81 7.64 0.86
CA TRP A 220 4.56 6.90 0.88
C TRP A 220 4.66 5.68 -0.02
N LEU A 221 4.36 4.51 0.54
CA LEU A 221 4.43 3.24 -0.14
C LEU A 221 3.02 2.77 -0.52
N ARG A 222 2.85 2.41 -1.79
CA ARG A 222 1.65 1.77 -2.32
C ARG A 222 2.05 0.45 -2.98
N VAL A 223 1.50 -0.65 -2.50
CA VAL A 223 1.71 -2.00 -3.02
C VAL A 223 0.49 -2.41 -3.83
N LEU A 224 0.67 -2.66 -5.12
CA LEU A 224 -0.38 -3.03 -6.05
C LEU A 224 -0.28 -4.51 -6.41
N GLY A 225 -1.41 -5.22 -6.24
CA GLY A 225 -1.59 -6.64 -6.57
C GLY A 225 -2.20 -6.90 -7.95
N ILE A 226 -2.26 -5.88 -8.82
CA ILE A 226 -2.82 -5.99 -10.17
C ILE A 226 -1.97 -6.95 -11.02
N THR A 227 -2.62 -7.81 -11.80
CA THR A 227 -1.95 -8.73 -12.73
C THR A 227 -1.68 -8.04 -14.07
N GLU A 228 -0.70 -8.55 -14.82
CA GLU A 228 -0.37 -8.05 -16.17
C GLU A 228 -1.58 -8.08 -17.10
N SER A 229 -2.29 -9.23 -17.18
CA SER A 229 -3.49 -9.36 -18.01
C SER A 229 -4.58 -8.36 -17.66
N ARG A 230 -4.83 -8.12 -16.36
CA ARG A 230 -5.82 -7.13 -15.94
C ARG A 230 -5.39 -5.71 -16.32
N LEU A 231 -4.12 -5.37 -16.12
CA LEU A 231 -3.61 -4.05 -16.49
C LEU A 231 -3.69 -3.81 -17.99
N LEU A 232 -3.38 -4.81 -18.82
CA LEU A 232 -3.53 -4.73 -20.27
C LEU A 232 -4.99 -4.54 -20.70
N HIS A 233 -5.94 -5.21 -20.04
CA HIS A 233 -7.37 -4.98 -20.29
C HIS A 233 -7.78 -3.55 -19.91
N GLU A 234 -7.39 -3.06 -18.73
CA GLU A 234 -7.67 -1.68 -18.32
C GLU A 234 -7.04 -0.65 -19.30
N MET A 235 -5.84 -0.93 -19.82
CA MET A 235 -5.21 -0.11 -20.86
C MET A 235 -5.99 -0.15 -22.17
N ALA A 236 -6.45 -1.32 -22.62
CA ALA A 236 -7.24 -1.45 -23.84
C ALA A 236 -8.59 -0.74 -23.74
N GLU A 237 -9.27 -0.88 -22.59
CA GLU A 237 -10.54 -0.18 -22.30
C GLU A 237 -10.36 1.34 -22.28
N ALA A 238 -9.22 1.83 -21.80
CA ALA A 238 -8.87 3.25 -21.79
C ALA A 238 -8.37 3.78 -23.14
N GLY A 239 -8.42 2.98 -24.21
CA GLY A 239 -7.96 3.40 -25.55
C GLY A 239 -6.45 3.61 -25.66
N TRP A 240 -5.65 2.90 -24.84
CA TRP A 240 -4.19 3.03 -24.85
C TRP A 240 -3.62 2.88 -26.26
N ASP A 241 -2.72 3.79 -26.67
CA ASP A 241 -2.04 3.70 -27.96
C ASP A 241 -1.01 2.56 -27.94
N TRP A 242 -1.36 1.45 -28.59
CA TRP A 242 -0.49 0.27 -28.76
C TRP A 242 0.59 0.48 -29.86
N GLY A 243 0.80 1.71 -30.32
CA GLY A 243 1.83 2.05 -31.31
C GLY A 243 1.53 1.55 -32.72
N ARG A 244 0.25 1.28 -33.05
CA ARG A 244 -0.17 0.75 -34.37
C ARG A 244 -0.54 1.82 -35.40
N GLY A 245 -0.35 3.11 -35.11
CA GLY A 245 -0.68 4.24 -35.98
C GLY A 245 0.47 4.78 -36.86
N GLY A 246 1.54 4.01 -37.07
CA GLY A 246 2.74 4.45 -37.80
C GLY A 246 2.92 3.84 -39.19
N ARG A 247 1.85 3.57 -39.95
CA ARG A 247 1.97 3.18 -41.37
C ARG A 247 0.79 3.69 -42.19
N GLU A 248 1.04 4.81 -42.87
CA GLU A 248 0.39 5.36 -44.06
C GLU A 248 -0.80 4.56 -44.65
N GLU A 249 -2.00 5.11 -44.56
CA GLU A 249 -2.93 5.07 -45.71
C GLU A 249 -2.85 6.44 -46.40
N GLY A 250 -2.34 6.42 -47.63
CA GLY A 250 -2.03 7.60 -48.41
C GLY A 250 -3.25 8.34 -48.97
N ALA A 251 -3.07 9.65 -49.09
CA ALA A 251 -3.49 10.51 -50.21
C ALA A 251 -4.82 10.19 -50.91
N HIS A 252 -5.82 11.07 -50.76
CA HIS A 252 -6.27 12.00 -51.82
C HIS A 252 -7.48 12.84 -51.34
N GLY A 253 -7.32 14.16 -51.36
CA GLY A 253 -8.44 15.12 -51.29
C GLY A 253 -8.01 16.50 -50.78
N PRO A 254 -7.70 17.48 -51.66
CA PRO A 254 -7.39 18.84 -51.23
C PRO A 254 -8.70 19.61 -51.07
N GLN A 255 -9.08 19.94 -49.83
CA GLN A 255 -10.02 21.04 -49.60
C GLN A 255 -9.57 21.95 -48.46
N ALA A 256 -9.18 23.14 -48.91
CA ALA A 256 -9.53 24.45 -48.36
C ALA A 256 -9.21 24.74 -46.89
N ILE A 257 -8.12 25.49 -46.77
CA ILE A 257 -7.81 26.45 -45.71
C ILE A 257 -9.04 27.29 -45.33
N THR A 258 -9.50 27.16 -44.08
CA THR A 258 -10.11 28.26 -43.32
C THR A 258 -9.60 28.18 -41.89
N GLY A 259 -8.88 29.21 -41.45
CA GLY A 259 -8.16 29.21 -40.19
C GLY A 259 -9.05 29.28 -38.95
N SER A 260 -8.54 28.70 -37.88
CA SER A 260 -8.59 29.30 -36.55
C SER A 260 -7.47 28.67 -35.73
N ALA A 261 -6.41 29.45 -35.50
CA ALA A 261 -5.41 29.13 -34.49
C ALA A 261 -6.06 29.36 -33.12
N SER A 262 -6.71 28.32 -32.60
CA SER A 262 -7.16 28.25 -31.21
C SER A 262 -6.37 27.12 -30.56
N SER A 263 -5.37 27.50 -29.77
CA SER A 263 -4.66 26.62 -28.87
C SER A 263 -5.62 26.18 -27.76
N GLU A 264 -6.23 25.02 -27.91
CA GLU A 264 -6.92 24.30 -26.84
C GLU A 264 -6.47 22.83 -26.90
N ASP A 265 -5.17 22.63 -26.66
CA ASP A 265 -4.55 21.34 -26.34
C ASP A 265 -4.74 21.06 -24.84
N GLU A 266 -5.99 20.91 -24.41
CA GLU A 266 -6.35 20.53 -23.02
C GLU A 266 -7.48 19.48 -22.99
N GLY A 267 -7.48 18.55 -23.95
CA GLY A 267 -8.58 17.57 -24.12
C GLY A 267 -8.21 16.08 -24.09
N GLU A 268 -6.93 15.70 -24.16
CA GLU A 268 -6.54 14.27 -24.32
C GLU A 268 -6.18 13.54 -23.00
N ASP A 269 -6.16 14.24 -21.86
CA ASP A 269 -5.77 13.62 -20.58
C ASP A 269 -6.97 13.01 -19.80
N ASP A 270 -8.22 13.21 -20.23
CA ASP A 270 -9.42 12.76 -19.47
C ASP A 270 -9.69 11.25 -19.63
N ASP A 271 -9.48 10.68 -20.81
CA ASP A 271 -9.76 9.25 -21.07
C ASP A 271 -8.79 8.30 -20.36
N MET A 272 -7.54 8.76 -20.15
CA MET A 272 -6.47 8.01 -19.48
C MET A 272 -6.64 7.97 -17.97
N GLY A 273 -7.50 8.85 -17.44
CA GLY A 273 -8.01 8.79 -16.08
C GLY A 273 -8.75 7.50 -15.78
N THR A 274 -9.02 6.62 -16.75
CA THR A 274 -9.70 5.33 -16.54
C THR A 274 -8.78 4.24 -15.99
N ILE A 275 -7.46 4.31 -16.24
CA ILE A 275 -6.52 3.25 -15.80
C ILE A 275 -6.31 3.34 -14.29
N SER A 276 -6.63 2.25 -13.57
CA SER A 276 -6.68 2.25 -12.09
C SER A 276 -5.36 2.65 -11.42
N VAL A 277 -4.23 2.32 -12.04
CA VAL A 277 -2.88 2.69 -11.59
C VAL A 277 -2.68 4.19 -11.65
N ILE A 278 -3.06 4.83 -12.77
CA ILE A 278 -2.93 6.27 -12.97
C ILE A 278 -3.81 7.00 -11.97
N GLN A 279 -5.07 6.59 -11.82
CA GLN A 279 -6.00 7.14 -10.82
C GLN A 279 -5.44 7.05 -9.39
N THR A 280 -4.86 5.90 -9.05
CA THR A 280 -4.26 5.68 -7.73
C THR A 280 -3.11 6.67 -7.49
N VAL A 281 -2.22 6.85 -8.48
CA VAL A 281 -1.08 7.75 -8.39
C VAL A 281 -1.52 9.21 -8.33
N GLN A 282 -2.47 9.63 -9.18
CA GLN A 282 -3.07 10.96 -9.15
C GLN A 282 -3.71 11.24 -7.77
N GLY A 283 -4.48 10.29 -7.25
CA GLY A 283 -5.09 10.41 -5.92
C GLY A 283 -4.07 10.53 -4.79
N LEU A 284 -2.97 9.78 -4.86
CA LEU A 284 -1.86 9.88 -3.91
C LEU A 284 -1.14 11.23 -4.01
N MET A 285 -0.88 11.71 -5.23
CA MET A 285 -0.28 13.02 -5.45
C MET A 285 -1.17 14.14 -4.92
N GLN A 286 -2.48 14.08 -5.18
CA GLN A 286 -3.44 15.05 -4.67
C GLN A 286 -3.49 15.05 -3.14
N ALA A 287 -3.59 13.86 -2.52
CA ALA A 287 -3.57 13.74 -1.07
C ALA A 287 -2.24 14.22 -0.44
N ALA A 288 -1.11 13.94 -1.09
CA ALA A 288 0.19 14.44 -0.68
C ALA A 288 0.25 15.97 -0.80
N ARG A 289 -0.36 16.54 -1.85
CA ARG A 289 -0.39 17.98 -2.07
C ARG A 289 -1.21 18.74 -1.03
N CYS A 290 -2.33 18.16 -0.58
CA CYS A 290 -3.20 18.76 0.44
C CYS A 290 -2.61 18.73 1.85
N ARG A 291 -1.50 18.02 2.08
CA ARG A 291 -0.82 18.04 3.38
C ARG A 291 0.03 19.29 3.54
N SER A 292 0.13 19.75 4.79
CA SER A 292 1.08 20.80 5.17
C SER A 292 2.48 20.49 4.66
N ARG A 293 3.21 21.52 4.18
CA ARG A 293 4.55 21.39 3.58
C ARG A 293 5.54 20.60 4.46
N SER A 294 5.44 20.69 5.79
CA SER A 294 6.32 19.95 6.72
C SER A 294 5.99 18.46 6.87
N ARG A 295 4.84 18.01 6.36
CA ARG A 295 4.34 16.63 6.46
C ARG A 295 4.00 16.03 5.09
N ARG A 296 4.37 16.70 4.00
CA ARG A 296 4.21 16.22 2.62
C ARG A 296 5.31 15.18 2.34
N PRO A 297 4.98 14.02 1.77
CA PRO A 297 6.01 13.07 1.33
C PRO A 297 6.82 13.68 0.18
N ARG A 298 8.13 13.42 0.14
CA ARG A 298 8.98 13.74 -1.01
C ARG A 298 8.89 12.70 -2.10
N THR A 299 8.60 11.45 -1.71
CA THR A 299 8.60 10.32 -2.63
C THR A 299 7.31 9.52 -2.51
N LEU A 300 6.69 9.22 -3.65
CA LEU A 300 5.68 8.16 -3.77
C LEU A 300 6.37 6.92 -4.34
N HIS A 301 6.30 5.81 -3.62
CA HIS A 301 6.90 4.54 -4.03
C HIS A 301 5.78 3.55 -4.37
N ILE A 302 5.62 3.29 -5.66
CA ILE A 302 4.61 2.36 -6.19
C ILE A 302 5.30 1.03 -6.49
N VAL A 303 4.80 -0.05 -5.89
CA VAL A 303 5.40 -1.38 -6.01
C VAL A 303 4.37 -2.34 -6.57
N PHE A 304 4.68 -2.96 -7.71
CA PHE A 304 3.84 -4.00 -8.32
C PHE A 304 4.35 -5.38 -7.91
N THR A 305 3.46 -6.18 -7.34
CA THR A 305 3.81 -7.55 -6.88
C THR A 305 3.64 -8.60 -7.96
N ARG A 306 2.89 -8.30 -9.04
CA ARG A 306 2.51 -9.24 -10.09
C ARG A 306 2.68 -8.72 -11.52
N VAL A 307 3.29 -7.55 -11.68
CA VAL A 307 3.61 -6.96 -13.00
C VAL A 307 5.11 -6.95 -13.18
N ARG A 308 5.62 -7.53 -14.27
CA ARG A 308 7.03 -7.49 -14.65
C ARG A 308 7.24 -6.45 -15.73
N GLU A 309 8.22 -5.58 -15.55
CA GLU A 309 8.43 -4.43 -16.45
C GLU A 309 8.80 -4.85 -17.87
N ARG A 310 9.49 -5.99 -18.01
CA ARG A 310 9.99 -6.49 -19.30
C ARG A 310 9.08 -7.51 -19.98
N SER A 311 7.90 -7.79 -19.43
CA SER A 311 6.98 -8.78 -20.01
C SER A 311 6.30 -8.24 -21.28
N HIS A 312 5.89 -6.96 -21.27
CA HIS A 312 5.28 -6.29 -22.41
C HIS A 312 5.83 -4.87 -22.55
N GLU A 313 6.17 -4.45 -23.77
CA GLU A 313 6.70 -3.11 -24.06
C GLU A 313 5.74 -2.01 -23.59
N GLU A 314 4.44 -2.19 -23.82
CA GLU A 314 3.42 -1.21 -23.44
C GLU A 314 3.31 -1.01 -21.93
N MET A 315 3.49 -2.08 -21.14
CA MET A 315 3.55 -1.93 -19.68
C MET A 315 4.79 -1.11 -19.29
N GLY A 316 5.93 -1.33 -19.93
CA GLY A 316 7.12 -0.51 -19.75
C GLY A 316 6.86 0.98 -20.05
N ARG A 317 6.12 1.29 -21.12
CA ARG A 317 5.71 2.66 -21.47
C ARG A 317 4.77 3.26 -20.43
N LEU A 318 3.78 2.51 -19.94
CA LEU A 318 2.90 2.94 -18.87
C LEU A 318 3.67 3.23 -17.58
N LEU A 319 4.54 2.32 -17.14
CA LEU A 319 5.36 2.51 -15.93
C LEU A 319 6.30 3.71 -16.07
N CYS A 320 6.87 3.91 -17.27
CA CYS A 320 7.65 5.12 -17.58
C CYS A 320 6.80 6.40 -17.47
N ARG A 321 5.56 6.40 -17.98
CA ARG A 321 4.62 7.52 -17.83
C ARG A 321 4.31 7.79 -16.36
N VAL A 322 4.02 6.76 -15.56
CA VAL A 322 3.78 6.89 -14.12
C VAL A 322 4.96 7.55 -13.39
N ARG A 323 6.21 7.19 -13.73
CA ARG A 323 7.41 7.83 -13.15
C ARG A 323 7.49 9.33 -13.49
N LYS A 324 7.05 9.73 -14.68
CA LYS A 324 7.07 11.13 -15.15
C LYS A 324 5.95 11.99 -14.56
N MET A 325 4.87 11.40 -14.02
CA MET A 325 3.78 12.18 -13.41
C MET A 325 4.26 13.07 -12.25
N GLY A 326 5.28 12.63 -11.51
CA GLY A 326 5.82 13.35 -10.36
C GLY A 326 6.63 14.61 -10.70
N THR A 327 7.09 14.71 -11.95
CA THR A 327 7.95 15.81 -12.41
C THR A 327 7.18 17.01 -12.96
N GLY A 328 5.85 16.92 -13.08
CA GLY A 328 5.00 18.02 -13.50
C GLY A 328 5.01 19.16 -12.47
N GLN A 329 5.74 20.22 -12.79
CA GLN A 329 5.92 21.38 -11.95
C GLN A 329 4.72 22.32 -12.08
N ALA A 330 3.68 22.04 -11.29
CA ALA A 330 2.59 23.00 -11.10
C ALA A 330 3.05 24.13 -10.18
N ASP A 331 2.88 25.36 -10.64
CA ASP A 331 3.14 26.66 -10.00
C ASP A 331 3.54 26.63 -8.51
N GLY A 332 4.86 26.62 -8.26
CA GLY A 332 5.43 26.88 -6.93
C GLY A 332 5.36 25.75 -5.90
N ASP A 333 4.85 24.57 -6.28
CA ASP A 333 4.84 23.38 -5.41
C ASP A 333 6.13 22.54 -5.58
N PRO A 334 6.75 22.07 -4.48
CA PRO A 334 7.92 21.20 -4.59
C PRO A 334 7.57 19.90 -5.32
N PRO A 335 8.43 19.42 -6.24
CA PRO A 335 8.17 18.21 -7.00
C PRO A 335 8.12 16.99 -6.08
N ILE A 336 7.21 16.06 -6.37
CA ILE A 336 7.07 14.79 -5.65
C ILE A 336 7.65 13.71 -6.56
N SER A 337 8.76 13.09 -6.16
CA SER A 337 9.39 12.03 -6.95
C SER A 337 8.52 10.76 -6.92
N ILE A 338 8.36 10.09 -8.05
CA ILE A 338 7.64 8.81 -8.13
C ILE A 338 8.63 7.70 -8.46
N ALA A 339 8.88 6.83 -7.49
CA ALA A 339 9.63 5.60 -7.67
C ALA A 339 8.66 4.46 -8.01
N VAL A 340 9.01 3.66 -9.02
CA VAL A 340 8.17 2.54 -9.47
C VAL A 340 9.02 1.28 -9.58
N ASP A 341 8.65 0.25 -8.80
CA ASP A 341 9.28 -1.07 -8.80
C ASP A 341 8.31 -2.15 -9.29
N ALA A 342 8.73 -2.91 -10.29
CA ALA A 342 8.02 -4.07 -10.79
C ALA A 342 8.37 -5.34 -10.00
N ALA A 343 7.68 -6.44 -10.25
CA ALA A 343 7.85 -7.72 -9.57
C ALA A 343 9.27 -8.32 -9.77
N ASP A 344 9.88 -8.03 -10.91
CA ASP A 344 11.24 -8.43 -11.30
C ASP A 344 12.33 -7.42 -10.88
N SER A 345 11.96 -6.33 -10.23
CA SER A 345 12.93 -5.34 -9.72
C SER A 345 13.83 -5.94 -8.63
N ALA A 346 15.04 -5.39 -8.50
CA ALA A 346 15.96 -5.78 -7.42
C ALA A 346 15.35 -5.52 -6.02
N PHE A 347 14.48 -4.52 -5.89
CA PHE A 347 13.74 -4.25 -4.67
C PHE A 347 12.77 -5.39 -4.31
N CYS A 348 12.06 -5.94 -5.30
CA CYS A 348 11.12 -7.04 -5.12
C CYS A 348 11.78 -8.41 -4.99
N ALA A 349 12.89 -8.64 -5.70
CA ALA A 349 13.60 -9.92 -5.71
C ALA A 349 14.57 -10.11 -4.52
N GLY A 350 15.07 -9.02 -3.95
CA GLY A 350 16.04 -9.09 -2.85
C GLY A 350 15.43 -9.65 -1.55
N PRO A 351 16.21 -10.38 -0.73
CA PRO A 351 15.75 -10.74 0.60
C PRO A 351 15.40 -9.46 1.39
N PRO A 352 14.44 -9.50 2.33
CA PRO A 352 14.18 -8.39 3.23
C PRO A 352 15.51 -7.92 3.82
N ARG A 353 15.81 -6.62 3.73
CA ARG A 353 17.04 -6.06 4.28
C ARG A 353 17.03 -6.41 5.77
N ARG A 354 17.82 -7.42 6.16
CA ARG A 354 17.98 -7.78 7.57
C ARG A 354 18.38 -6.49 8.25
N SER A 355 17.53 -6.00 9.14
CA SER A 355 17.81 -4.80 9.90
C SER A 355 19.12 -5.07 10.61
N SER A 356 20.22 -4.51 10.08
CA SER A 356 21.52 -4.73 10.67
C SER A 356 21.36 -4.18 12.08
N ARG A 357 21.43 -5.08 13.07
CA ARG A 357 21.16 -4.83 14.49
C ARG A 357 22.15 -3.81 15.10
N ARG A 358 22.96 -3.14 14.26
CA ARG A 358 24.15 -2.36 14.59
C ARG A 358 24.16 -0.91 14.08
N SER A 359 23.12 -0.39 13.45
CA SER A 359 23.05 1.08 13.22
C SER A 359 22.32 1.78 14.37
N ARG A 360 22.87 1.66 15.59
CA ARG A 360 22.68 2.66 16.67
C ARG A 360 23.57 3.87 16.39
N ALA A 361 23.40 4.49 15.23
CA ALA A 361 24.00 5.77 14.92
C ALA A 361 22.89 6.74 14.51
N TRP A 362 22.02 7.03 15.48
CA TRP A 362 21.33 8.32 15.53
C TRP A 362 22.39 9.40 15.76
N ARG A 363 23.24 9.66 14.75
CA ARG A 363 23.99 10.91 14.72
C ARG A 363 22.98 11.96 14.27
N ARG A 364 22.68 12.85 15.20
CA ARG A 364 22.03 14.15 14.96
C ARG A 364 22.62 14.75 13.67
N PRO A 365 21.82 15.42 12.81
CA PRO A 365 22.41 16.28 11.82
C PRO A 365 23.30 17.27 12.58
N ALA A 366 24.61 17.22 12.34
CA ALA A 366 25.50 18.26 12.81
C ALA A 366 25.03 19.53 12.12
N THR A 367 24.35 20.39 12.89
CA THR A 367 24.22 21.81 12.58
C THR A 367 25.65 22.35 12.49
N ARG A 368 26.24 22.35 11.29
CA ARG A 368 27.42 23.14 11.02
C ARG A 368 26.96 24.42 10.35
N TRP A 369 26.78 25.41 11.22
CA TRP A 369 26.77 26.82 10.85
C TRP A 369 28.00 27.16 10.01
N ALA A 370 27.80 28.18 9.20
CA ALA A 370 28.74 28.80 8.29
C ALA A 370 30.14 29.04 8.86
N ALA A 371 31.14 28.86 8.00
CA ALA A 371 32.35 29.66 8.02
C ALA A 371 32.77 29.93 6.57
N SER A 372 32.65 31.19 6.21
CA SER A 372 33.18 31.87 5.03
C SER A 372 34.57 31.39 4.62
N TRP A 373 34.74 31.04 3.35
CA TRP A 373 36.05 31.14 2.69
C TRP A 373 35.91 32.06 1.48
N THR A 374 36.47 33.24 1.68
CA THR A 374 36.78 34.27 0.71
C THR A 374 37.74 33.73 -0.36
N SER A 375 37.38 33.98 -1.61
CA SER A 375 38.24 34.37 -2.75
C SER A 375 39.75 34.06 -2.68
N GLY A 376 40.22 33.24 -3.61
CA GLY A 376 41.62 33.12 -4.04
C GLY A 376 41.70 32.79 -5.55
N PRO A 377 42.65 33.38 -6.31
CA PRO A 377 42.55 33.55 -7.76
C PRO A 377 43.03 32.36 -8.60
N SER A 378 42.53 32.33 -9.84
CA SER A 378 42.75 31.36 -10.92
C SER A 378 44.21 31.17 -11.34
N PRO A 379 44.63 29.95 -11.70
CA PRO A 379 45.91 29.72 -12.36
C PRO A 379 45.81 30.01 -13.87
N THR A 380 46.74 30.84 -14.34
CA THR A 380 47.00 31.13 -15.76
C THR A 380 47.60 29.91 -16.46
N TRP A 381 47.03 29.54 -17.61
CA TRP A 381 47.65 28.58 -18.52
C TRP A 381 48.59 29.32 -19.48
N THR A 382 49.89 29.11 -19.34
CA THR A 382 50.89 29.52 -20.33
C THR A 382 50.96 28.46 -21.43
N ARG A 383 50.62 28.85 -22.65
CA ARG A 383 50.74 28.05 -23.87
C ARG A 383 52.16 28.16 -24.40
N ALA A 384 52.85 27.03 -24.58
CA ALA A 384 54.13 26.95 -25.28
C ALA A 384 53.93 26.21 -26.61
N ARG A 385 53.99 26.96 -27.71
CA ARG A 385 54.76 26.73 -28.96
C ARG A 385 54.25 27.62 -30.07
#